data_AF-A0A3D2IB94-F1
#
_entry.id   AF-A0A3D2IB94-F1
#
_cell.length_a   1.000
_cell.length_b   1.000
_cell.length_c   1.000
_cell.angle_alpha   90.00
_cell.angle_beta   90.00
_cell.angle_gamma   90.00
#
_symmetry.space_group_name_H-M   'P 1'
#
loop_
_entity.id
_entity.type
_entity.pdbx_description
1 polymer ?
#
loop_
_entity_poly.entity_id
_entity_poly.type
_entity_poly.pdbx_seq_one_letter_code
_entity_poly.pdbx_strand_id
1 'polypeptide(L)'
;MNINKTTNMLRSVINFRNKIFGLIALLVGFGLTACSSGDGSGTMRVSLTDAPADYAEVNIEIHQVLVKANDEDDDDLDETKDMDNDELEDHGWKVVFNDTITVNLLDYQNGATLDLGEVELKEGRYNQVRLVLGDENTVVLNSGDTIQLNTPSGQTSGFKLLVQADIEADQVYDLVIDFDASRSIVVTGNGGYNLKPVLKTANLTTSGSISGTILPTDANPYVYAIAGTDTSGTQVDENGDFRIIGLSNGTYKIEIKPTNEAYNDSTITDIELEDGEDIELEEDITLEASS
;
A
#
# COMPACT_ATOMS: atom_id res chain seq x y z
N MET A 1 -76.41 -38.03 12.73
CA MET A 1 -77.88 -37.92 12.86
C MET A 1 -78.32 -38.55 14.18
N ASN A 2 -78.29 -37.79 15.27
CA ASN A 2 -79.41 -37.68 16.22
C ASN A 2 -79.07 -36.60 17.24
N ILE A 3 -79.96 -35.61 17.30
CA ILE A 3 -79.90 -34.41 18.14
C ILE A 3 -80.70 -34.73 19.40
N ASN A 4 -80.23 -34.31 20.58
CA ASN A 4 -81.08 -33.85 21.68
C ASN A 4 -80.22 -33.09 22.69
N LYS A 5 -80.44 -31.77 22.83
CA LYS A 5 -81.26 -31.13 23.89
C LYS A 5 -80.48 -31.11 25.22
N THR A 6 -80.22 -30.00 25.89
CA THR A 6 -81.20 -29.02 26.37
C THR A 6 -80.46 -27.81 26.95
N THR A 7 -80.95 -26.62 26.61
CA THR A 7 -80.66 -25.30 27.20
C THR A 7 -81.02 -25.22 28.68
N ASN A 8 -80.22 -24.50 29.49
CA ASN A 8 -80.74 -23.75 30.63
C ASN A 8 -80.03 -22.40 30.73
N MET A 9 -80.86 -21.35 30.65
CA MET A 9 -80.52 -19.96 30.93
C MET A 9 -80.17 -19.79 32.41
N LEU A 10 -79.40 -18.75 32.75
CA LEU A 10 -79.84 -17.75 33.74
C LEU A 10 -78.98 -16.49 33.62
N ARG A 11 -79.69 -15.37 33.75
CA ARG A 11 -79.26 -13.98 33.58
C ARG A 11 -78.46 -13.50 34.79
N SER A 12 -77.48 -12.64 34.58
CA SER A 12 -77.28 -11.50 35.48
C SER A 12 -76.62 -10.33 34.73
N VAL A 13 -77.31 -9.20 34.78
CA VAL A 13 -76.96 -7.92 34.16
C VAL A 13 -76.36 -7.05 35.26
N ILE A 14 -75.13 -6.56 35.07
CA ILE A 14 -74.67 -5.34 35.76
C ILE A 14 -73.88 -4.51 34.75
N ASN A 15 -74.54 -3.47 34.23
CA ASN A 15 -73.91 -2.33 33.56
C ASN A 15 -73.70 -1.24 34.63
N PHE A 16 -72.47 -0.78 34.82
CA PHE A 16 -72.23 0.52 35.46
C PHE A 16 -71.34 1.39 34.55
N ARG A 17 -71.83 2.59 34.31
CA ARG A 17 -71.36 3.58 33.35
C ARG A 17 -70.38 4.57 34.00
N ASN A 18 -69.52 5.11 33.13
CA ASN A 18 -68.92 6.44 33.10
C ASN A 18 -67.53 6.70 33.72
N LYS A 19 -66.55 6.83 32.79
CA LYS A 19 -65.67 7.98 32.48
C LYS A 19 -64.76 8.55 33.58
N ILE A 20 -63.44 8.62 33.32
CA ILE A 20 -62.60 9.84 33.33
C ILE A 20 -61.13 9.51 32.93
N PHE A 21 -60.59 10.36 32.04
CA PHE A 21 -59.20 10.78 31.74
C PHE A 21 -57.97 9.99 32.23
N GLY A 22 -56.98 9.83 31.33
CA GLY A 22 -55.56 9.72 31.71
C GLY A 22 -54.64 9.05 30.69
N LEU A 23 -53.95 9.87 29.88
CA LEU A 23 -52.58 9.77 29.35
C LEU A 23 -51.83 8.41 29.45
N ILE A 24 -51.30 7.91 28.33
CA ILE A 24 -49.86 7.60 28.10
C ILE A 24 -49.71 7.01 26.69
N ALA A 25 -48.91 7.70 25.88
CA ALA A 25 -48.42 7.22 24.60
C ALA A 25 -47.38 6.12 24.83
N LEU A 26 -47.48 5.01 24.09
CA LEU A 26 -46.36 4.10 23.88
C LEU A 26 -46.32 3.70 22.40
N LEU A 27 -45.70 4.60 21.64
CA LEU A 27 -45.15 4.34 20.31
C LEU A 27 -43.93 3.45 20.51
N VAL A 28 -44.08 2.13 20.41
CA VAL A 28 -42.94 1.22 20.23
C VAL A 28 -42.79 0.98 18.74
N GLY A 29 -42.09 1.91 18.08
CA GLY A 29 -41.49 1.63 16.79
C GLY A 29 -40.32 0.69 17.02
N PHE A 30 -40.50 -0.59 16.71
CA PHE A 30 -39.38 -1.50 16.46
C PHE A 30 -38.82 -1.14 15.08
N GLY A 31 -38.03 -0.07 15.03
CA GLY A 31 -37.01 0.08 14.00
C GLY A 31 -35.84 -0.81 14.40
N LEU A 32 -35.82 -2.04 13.90
CA LEU A 32 -34.55 -2.76 13.78
C LEU A 32 -33.83 -2.08 12.62
N THR A 33 -33.06 -1.04 12.93
CA THR A 33 -31.98 -0.61 12.06
C THR A 33 -30.97 -1.75 12.09
N ALA A 34 -31.03 -2.62 11.08
CA ALA A 34 -29.93 -3.51 10.77
C ALA A 34 -28.75 -2.60 10.42
N CYS A 35 -27.81 -2.48 11.35
CA CYS A 35 -26.50 -1.97 11.04
C CYS A 35 -25.85 -3.05 10.17
N SER A 36 -25.76 -2.82 8.87
CA SER A 36 -24.92 -3.64 8.00
C SER A 36 -23.47 -3.22 8.24
N SER A 37 -22.89 -3.67 9.34
CA SER A 37 -21.46 -4.00 9.32
C SER A 37 -21.39 -5.23 8.45
N GLY A 38 -20.95 -5.12 7.20
CA GLY A 38 -20.85 -6.29 6.36
C GLY A 38 -19.85 -7.25 6.97
N ASP A 39 -20.26 -8.52 6.99
CA ASP A 39 -19.46 -9.62 7.54
C ASP A 39 -18.47 -10.16 6.49
N GLY A 40 -18.21 -9.39 5.43
CA GLY A 40 -17.32 -9.76 4.35
C GLY A 40 -15.84 -9.53 4.69
N SER A 41 -14.98 -10.27 4.03
CA SER A 41 -13.53 -10.10 4.08
C SER A 41 -12.98 -9.95 2.67
N GLY A 42 -11.94 -9.13 2.54
CA GLY A 42 -11.10 -9.03 1.35
C GLY A 42 -9.66 -9.39 1.69
N THR A 43 -8.80 -9.43 0.68
CA THR A 43 -7.38 -9.73 0.86
C THR A 43 -6.56 -8.50 0.53
N MET A 44 -5.64 -8.12 1.43
CA MET A 44 -4.57 -7.19 1.09
C MET A 44 -3.32 -8.00 0.78
N ARG A 45 -2.74 -7.75 -0.40
CA ARG A 45 -1.39 -8.20 -0.78
C ARG A 45 -0.43 -7.04 -0.62
N VAL A 46 0.78 -7.31 -0.14
CA VAL A 46 1.81 -6.29 -0.03
C VAL A 46 3.06 -6.74 -0.75
N SER A 47 3.56 -5.90 -1.64
CA SER A 47 4.82 -6.10 -2.33
C SER A 47 5.76 -4.91 -2.18
N LEU A 48 7.04 -5.10 -2.50
CA LEU A 48 8.07 -4.08 -2.48
C LEU A 48 8.68 -3.91 -3.88
N THR A 49 8.92 -2.67 -4.28
CA THR A 49 9.67 -2.31 -5.49
C THR A 49 10.63 -1.16 -5.15
N ASP A 50 11.53 -0.84 -6.06
CA ASP A 50 12.56 0.18 -5.86
C ASP A 50 12.63 1.17 -7.03
N ALA A 51 12.95 2.41 -6.68
CA ALA A 51 13.33 3.46 -7.61
C ALA A 51 14.84 3.41 -7.86
N PRO A 52 15.31 3.79 -9.05
CA PRO A 52 16.69 3.55 -9.48
C PRO A 52 17.70 4.29 -8.60
N ALA A 53 18.84 3.65 -8.33
CA ALA A 53 19.91 4.21 -7.53
C ALA A 53 21.29 3.86 -8.10
N ASP A 54 22.25 4.79 -7.99
CA ASP A 54 23.62 4.63 -8.48
C ASP A 54 24.52 3.91 -7.46
N TYR A 55 24.19 2.64 -7.21
CA TYR A 55 24.94 1.73 -6.36
C TYR A 55 25.02 0.35 -7.02
N ALA A 56 25.97 -0.47 -6.59
CA ALA A 56 26.04 -1.86 -7.06
C ALA A 56 24.97 -2.71 -6.40
N GLU A 57 24.74 -2.51 -5.10
CA GLU A 57 23.68 -3.18 -4.33
C GLU A 57 23.19 -2.27 -3.21
N VAL A 58 21.92 -2.40 -2.85
CA VAL A 58 21.31 -1.78 -1.66
C VAL A 58 20.57 -2.87 -0.89
N ASN A 59 21.24 -3.41 0.13
CA ASN A 59 20.76 -4.55 0.89
C ASN A 59 20.02 -4.07 2.14
N ILE A 60 18.72 -4.34 2.21
CA ILE A 60 17.83 -3.95 3.30
C ILE A 60 17.29 -5.18 4.02
N GLU A 61 17.40 -5.18 5.35
CA GLU A 61 16.81 -6.18 6.23
C GLU A 61 15.39 -5.75 6.61
N ILE A 62 14.41 -6.62 6.35
CA ILE A 62 12.99 -6.41 6.66
C ILE A 62 12.59 -7.43 7.72
N HIS A 63 11.94 -6.96 8.80
CA HIS A 63 11.43 -7.81 9.87
C HIS A 63 9.91 -7.93 9.86
N GLN A 64 9.18 -6.85 9.58
CA GLN A 64 7.73 -6.86 9.71
C GLN A 64 7.04 -5.99 8.68
N VAL A 65 5.88 -6.45 8.23
CA VAL A 65 4.88 -5.66 7.50
C VAL A 65 3.56 -5.84 8.21
N LEU A 66 3.05 -4.75 8.76
CA LEU A 66 1.84 -4.73 9.57
C LEU A 66 0.83 -3.74 8.99
N VAL A 67 -0.46 -4.04 9.14
CA VAL A 67 -1.56 -3.23 8.62
C VAL A 67 -2.50 -2.88 9.78
N LYS A 68 -3.00 -1.64 9.84
CA LYS A 68 -3.93 -1.19 10.89
C LYS A 68 -5.01 -0.29 10.32
N ALA A 69 -6.22 -0.44 10.84
CA ALA A 69 -7.31 0.51 10.64
C ALA A 69 -7.32 1.50 11.81
N ASN A 70 -7.42 2.81 11.53
CA ASN A 70 -7.55 3.80 12.59
C ASN A 70 -8.99 3.87 13.09
N ASP A 71 -9.37 2.95 13.96
CA ASP A 71 -10.50 3.15 14.87
C ASP A 71 -9.93 3.43 16.27
N GLU A 72 -9.88 4.72 16.59
CA GLU A 72 -9.75 5.34 17.93
C GLU A 72 -8.94 4.56 18.99
N ASP A 73 -7.62 4.73 18.94
CA ASP A 73 -6.66 4.94 20.04
C ASP A 73 -5.28 4.68 19.42
N ASP A 74 -4.63 5.75 18.96
CA ASP A 74 -3.27 5.73 18.43
C ASP A 74 -2.30 5.62 19.61
N ASP A 75 -2.40 4.51 20.35
CA ASP A 75 -1.29 3.99 21.12
C ASP A 75 -0.26 3.54 20.07
N ASP A 76 0.45 4.53 19.50
CA ASP A 76 1.59 4.34 18.62
C ASP A 76 2.61 3.55 19.45
N LEU A 77 2.52 2.22 19.40
CA LEU A 77 3.47 1.34 20.06
C LEU A 77 4.84 1.67 19.48
N ASP A 78 5.74 2.11 20.35
CA ASP A 78 7.10 2.52 19.99
C ASP A 78 7.97 1.33 19.55
N GLU A 79 7.52 0.09 19.75
CA GLU A 79 8.29 -1.11 19.41
C GLU A 79 7.37 -2.31 19.14
N THR A 80 7.46 -2.88 17.93
CA THR A 80 6.73 -4.09 17.52
C THR A 80 7.65 -5.27 17.18
N LYS A 81 8.95 -5.01 17.06
CA LYS A 81 9.96 -5.94 16.51
C LYS A 81 10.06 -7.26 17.27
N ASP A 82 9.84 -7.23 18.59
CA ASP A 82 9.96 -8.40 19.46
C ASP A 82 8.62 -9.08 19.77
N MET A 83 7.51 -8.55 19.26
CA MET A 83 6.16 -9.07 19.52
C MET A 83 5.84 -10.25 18.61
N ASP A 84 5.19 -11.27 19.16
CA ASP A 84 4.61 -12.34 18.34
C ASP A 84 3.29 -11.91 17.68
N ASN A 85 2.76 -12.75 16.79
CA ASN A 85 1.55 -12.42 16.04
C ASN A 85 0.32 -12.22 16.94
N ASP A 86 0.20 -12.97 18.03
CA ASP A 86 -0.95 -12.87 18.93
C ASP A 86 -0.90 -11.53 19.68
N GLU A 87 0.28 -11.13 20.16
CA GLU A 87 0.51 -9.83 20.80
C GLU A 87 0.22 -8.67 19.82
N LEU A 88 0.67 -8.77 18.57
CA LEU A 88 0.41 -7.75 17.54
C LEU A 88 -1.11 -7.58 17.29
N GLU A 89 -1.83 -8.70 17.17
CA GLU A 89 -3.27 -8.68 16.94
C GLU A 89 -4.07 -8.11 18.12
N ASP A 90 -3.65 -8.37 19.35
CA ASP A 90 -4.23 -7.77 20.57
C ASP A 90 -4.13 -6.23 20.57
N HIS A 91 -3.12 -5.69 19.88
CA HIS A 91 -2.93 -4.25 19.66
C HIS A 91 -3.52 -3.71 18.35
N GLY A 92 -4.36 -4.52 17.70
CA GLY A 92 -5.11 -4.16 16.49
C GLY A 92 -4.31 -4.22 15.20
N TRP A 93 -3.06 -4.71 15.24
CA TRP A 93 -2.28 -4.96 14.03
C TRP A 93 -2.79 -6.19 13.30
N LYS A 94 -2.68 -6.16 11.97
CA LYS A 94 -2.87 -7.31 11.10
C LYS A 94 -1.53 -7.61 10.45
N VAL A 95 -1.07 -8.85 10.61
CA VAL A 95 0.27 -9.27 10.21
C VAL A 95 0.24 -9.73 8.76
N VAL A 96 1.00 -9.05 7.90
CA VAL A 96 1.29 -9.51 6.53
C VAL A 96 2.57 -10.32 6.54
N PHE A 97 3.59 -9.81 7.24
CA PHE A 97 4.92 -10.41 7.36
C PHE A 97 5.45 -10.22 8.78
N ASN A 98 6.00 -11.29 9.37
CA ASN A 98 6.70 -11.27 10.66
C ASN A 98 7.78 -12.36 10.69
N ASP A 99 8.83 -12.14 9.90
CA ASP A 99 10.02 -12.98 9.80
C ASP A 99 11.20 -12.09 9.38
N THR A 100 12.42 -12.61 9.20
CA THR A 100 13.55 -11.80 8.75
C THR A 100 13.97 -12.18 7.33
N ILE A 101 14.04 -11.17 6.46
CA ILE A 101 14.58 -11.30 5.11
C ILE A 101 15.51 -10.13 4.79
N THR A 102 16.64 -10.41 4.17
CA THR A 102 17.53 -9.39 3.59
C THR A 102 17.40 -9.43 2.07
N VAL A 103 17.21 -8.26 1.46
CA VAL A 103 16.91 -8.14 0.03
C VAL A 103 17.76 -7.05 -0.60
N ASN A 104 18.28 -7.28 -1.80
CA ASN A 104 18.83 -6.21 -2.61
C ASN A 104 17.67 -5.48 -3.30
N LEU A 105 17.45 -4.21 -2.95
CA LEU A 105 16.36 -3.41 -3.52
C LEU A 105 16.49 -3.25 -5.04
N LEU A 106 17.72 -3.17 -5.54
CA LEU A 106 17.99 -2.93 -6.96
C LEU A 106 17.57 -4.12 -7.86
N ASP A 107 17.29 -5.28 -7.27
CA ASP A 107 16.73 -6.43 -8.00
C ASP A 107 15.24 -6.23 -8.36
N TYR A 108 14.56 -5.28 -7.69
CA TYR A 108 13.11 -5.05 -7.79
C TYR A 108 12.80 -3.71 -8.46
N GLN A 109 13.43 -3.48 -9.61
CA GLN A 109 13.18 -2.36 -10.49
C GLN A 109 12.50 -2.85 -11.78
N ASN A 110 12.26 -1.96 -12.72
CA ASN A 110 11.66 -2.25 -14.02
C ASN A 110 10.31 -3.01 -13.93
N GLY A 111 9.46 -2.60 -12.98
CA GLY A 111 8.17 -3.25 -12.71
C GLY A 111 8.27 -4.59 -11.98
N ALA A 112 9.47 -5.07 -11.62
CA ALA A 112 9.63 -6.21 -10.75
C ALA A 112 9.29 -5.86 -9.30
N THR A 113 8.69 -6.81 -8.59
CA THR A 113 8.26 -6.65 -7.20
C THR A 113 8.63 -7.87 -6.37
N LEU A 114 8.99 -7.64 -5.11
CA LEU A 114 9.11 -8.68 -4.10
C LEU A 114 7.77 -8.85 -3.38
N ASP A 115 7.23 -10.07 -3.36
CA ASP A 115 6.08 -10.41 -2.53
C ASP A 115 6.49 -10.46 -1.04
N LEU A 116 5.85 -9.63 -0.21
CA LEU A 116 6.02 -9.62 1.24
C LEU A 116 4.89 -10.38 1.95
N GLY A 117 3.90 -10.89 1.22
CA GLY A 117 2.81 -11.71 1.74
C GLY A 117 1.44 -11.08 1.58
N GLU A 118 0.45 -11.77 2.15
CA GLU A 118 -0.95 -11.36 2.09
C GLU A 118 -1.66 -11.58 3.43
N VAL A 119 -2.70 -10.81 3.68
CA VAL A 119 -3.52 -10.91 4.89
C VAL A 119 -5.00 -10.75 4.55
N GLU A 120 -5.84 -11.58 5.16
CA GLU A 120 -7.30 -11.44 5.07
C GLU A 120 -7.77 -10.38 6.08
N LEU A 121 -8.50 -9.40 5.57
CA LEU A 121 -8.98 -8.24 6.31
C LEU A 121 -10.50 -8.19 6.22
N LYS A 122 -11.15 -7.74 7.30
CA LYS A 122 -12.58 -7.45 7.22
C LYS A 122 -12.80 -6.29 6.27
N GLU A 123 -13.97 -6.23 5.65
CA GLU A 123 -14.35 -5.05 4.89
C GLU A 123 -14.21 -3.77 5.74
N GLY A 124 -13.73 -2.71 5.12
CA GLY A 124 -13.48 -1.45 5.82
C GLY A 124 -12.22 -0.75 5.35
N ARG A 125 -11.95 0.40 5.97
CA ARG A 125 -10.85 1.27 5.59
C ARG A 125 -9.65 1.05 6.49
N TYR A 126 -8.55 0.65 5.88
CA TYR A 126 -7.23 0.56 6.49
C TYR A 126 -6.40 1.73 6.00
N ASN A 127 -5.64 2.34 6.90
CA ASN A 127 -4.97 3.60 6.59
C ASN A 127 -3.54 3.68 7.11
N GLN A 128 -3.04 2.60 7.69
CA GLN A 128 -1.68 2.50 8.12
C GLN A 128 -1.08 1.17 7.70
N VAL A 129 0.07 1.25 7.03
CA VAL A 129 1.02 0.15 6.88
C VAL A 129 2.28 0.50 7.65
N ARG A 130 2.85 -0.45 8.37
CA ARG A 130 4.10 -0.29 9.11
C ARG A 130 5.12 -1.25 8.54
N LEU A 131 6.22 -0.70 8.05
CA LEU A 131 7.38 -1.46 7.58
C LEU A 131 8.47 -1.38 8.66
N VAL A 132 8.80 -2.50 9.29
CA VAL A 132 9.89 -2.57 10.28
C VAL A 132 11.13 -3.12 9.61
N LEU A 133 12.20 -2.35 9.67
CA LEU A 133 13.50 -2.72 9.14
C LEU A 133 14.41 -3.23 10.25
N GLY A 134 15.35 -4.09 9.89
CA GLY A 134 16.41 -4.56 10.76
C GLY A 134 17.62 -3.64 10.80
N ASP A 135 18.68 -4.11 11.44
CA ASP A 135 19.90 -3.34 11.71
C ASP A 135 21.03 -3.69 10.73
N GLU A 136 20.92 -4.82 10.03
CA GLU A 136 21.94 -5.35 9.11
C GLU A 136 21.76 -4.83 7.68
N ASN A 137 21.61 -3.51 7.53
CA ASN A 137 21.47 -2.87 6.22
C ASN A 137 22.84 -2.44 5.66
N THR A 138 23.08 -2.69 4.39
CA THR A 138 24.35 -2.34 3.72
C THR A 138 24.12 -1.74 2.34
N VAL A 139 25.08 -0.96 1.87
CA VAL A 139 25.19 -0.52 0.47
C VAL A 139 26.52 -1.01 -0.09
N VAL A 140 26.51 -1.52 -1.31
CA VAL A 140 27.73 -1.83 -2.06
C VAL A 140 27.93 -0.73 -3.09
N LEU A 141 29.05 -0.03 -2.99
CA LEU A 141 29.41 1.01 -3.94
C LEU A 141 29.84 0.41 -5.27
N ASN A 142 29.77 1.20 -6.35
CA ASN A 142 30.28 0.80 -7.67
C ASN A 142 31.80 0.48 -7.67
N SER A 143 32.54 0.91 -6.65
CA SER A 143 33.94 0.50 -6.42
C SER A 143 34.09 -0.95 -5.93
N GLY A 144 33.00 -1.57 -5.48
CA GLY A 144 32.95 -2.88 -4.83
C GLY A 144 33.05 -2.84 -3.30
N ASP A 145 33.15 -1.65 -2.70
CA ASP A 145 33.22 -1.51 -1.24
C ASP A 145 31.83 -1.69 -0.61
N THR A 146 31.72 -2.61 0.36
CA THR A 146 30.51 -2.78 1.19
C THR A 146 30.56 -1.87 2.40
N ILE A 147 29.51 -1.07 2.60
CA ILE A 147 29.40 -0.11 3.70
C ILE A 147 28.13 -0.43 4.50
N GLN A 148 28.28 -0.54 5.81
CA GLN A 148 27.14 -0.63 6.72
C GLN A 148 26.41 0.71 6.82
N LEU A 149 25.09 0.68 6.66
CA LEU A 149 24.25 1.85 6.76
C LEU A 149 23.89 2.11 8.22
N ASN A 150 24.16 3.32 8.70
CA ASN A 150 23.68 3.71 10.03
C ASN A 150 22.21 4.07 9.95
N THR A 151 21.38 3.44 10.76
CA THR A 151 19.96 3.73 10.84
C THR A 151 19.74 4.72 11.98
N PRO A 152 19.21 5.93 11.73
CA PRO A 152 18.76 6.79 12.82
C PRO A 152 17.69 6.07 13.64
N SER A 153 17.57 6.43 14.91
CA SER A 153 16.74 5.83 15.96
C SER A 153 15.20 5.78 15.73
N GLY A 154 14.73 5.84 14.48
CA GLY A 154 13.34 5.66 14.07
C GLY A 154 12.98 4.26 13.57
N GLN A 155 13.92 3.31 13.58
CA GLN A 155 13.64 1.90 13.22
C GLN A 155 12.92 1.12 14.32
N THR A 156 13.06 1.50 15.60
CA THR A 156 12.47 0.75 16.73
C THR A 156 10.96 0.63 16.59
N SER A 157 10.29 1.71 16.17
CA SER A 157 8.84 1.74 15.95
C SER A 157 8.43 1.37 14.53
N GLY A 158 9.36 1.20 13.59
CA GLY A 158 9.06 0.98 12.17
C GLY A 158 8.54 2.22 11.44
N PHE A 159 8.60 2.16 10.12
CA PHE A 159 8.18 3.25 9.24
C PHE A 159 6.66 3.21 9.01
N LYS A 160 5.96 4.21 9.55
CA LYS A 160 4.51 4.44 9.38
C LYS A 160 4.24 5.01 7.97
N LEU A 161 3.58 4.22 7.14
CA LEU A 161 3.08 4.59 5.81
C LEU A 161 1.59 4.83 5.92
N LEU A 162 1.15 6.02 5.51
CA LEU A 162 -0.27 6.35 5.47
C LEU A 162 -0.84 5.91 4.13
N VAL A 163 -1.84 5.03 4.18
CA VAL A 163 -2.53 4.52 3.00
C VAL A 163 -4.02 4.88 3.04
N GLN A 164 -4.72 4.66 1.93
CA GLN A 164 -6.17 4.82 1.83
C GLN A 164 -6.77 3.54 1.26
N ALA A 165 -6.57 2.43 1.96
CA ALA A 165 -6.97 1.12 1.48
C ALA A 165 -8.41 0.82 1.91
N ASP A 166 -9.34 0.92 0.97
CA ASP A 166 -10.72 0.49 1.17
C ASP A 166 -10.82 -1.00 0.77
N ILE A 167 -10.95 -1.88 1.76
CA ILE A 167 -11.07 -3.33 1.56
C ILE A 167 -12.54 -3.70 1.34
N GLU A 168 -12.81 -4.36 0.21
CA GLU A 168 -14.12 -4.86 -0.16
C GLU A 168 -14.19 -6.39 -0.07
N ALA A 169 -15.38 -6.92 0.21
CA ALA A 169 -15.61 -8.35 0.30
C ALA A 169 -15.26 -9.08 -1.01
N ASP A 170 -14.57 -10.22 -0.90
CA ASP A 170 -14.15 -11.06 -2.02
C ASP A 170 -13.26 -10.34 -3.07
N GLN A 171 -12.65 -9.20 -2.72
CA GLN A 171 -11.72 -8.46 -3.58
C GLN A 171 -10.27 -8.54 -3.06
N VAL A 172 -9.33 -8.29 -3.97
CA VAL A 172 -7.90 -8.15 -3.66
C VAL A 172 -7.49 -6.69 -3.81
N TYR A 173 -6.93 -6.13 -2.73
CA TYR A 173 -6.23 -4.87 -2.74
C TYR A 173 -4.73 -5.13 -2.85
N ASP A 174 -4.11 -4.72 -3.95
CA ASP A 174 -2.70 -5.00 -4.24
C ASP A 174 -1.83 -3.77 -3.94
N LEU A 175 -1.24 -3.75 -2.75
CA LEU A 175 -0.42 -2.62 -2.28
C LEU A 175 1.04 -2.84 -2.62
N VAL A 176 1.62 -1.96 -3.43
CA VAL A 176 3.07 -1.90 -3.60
C VAL A 176 3.67 -0.81 -2.72
N ILE A 177 4.75 -1.11 -2.03
CA ILE A 177 5.64 -0.16 -1.35
C ILE A 177 6.79 0.13 -2.31
N ASP A 178 6.92 1.38 -2.74
CA ASP A 178 8.04 1.87 -3.55
C ASP A 178 9.08 2.47 -2.61
N PHE A 179 10.23 1.79 -2.51
CA PHE A 179 11.39 2.22 -1.75
C PHE A 179 12.31 3.02 -2.68
N ASP A 180 12.58 4.29 -2.38
CA ASP A 180 13.53 5.04 -3.19
C ASP A 180 14.93 4.94 -2.62
N ALA A 181 15.70 3.91 -3.03
CA ALA A 181 17.05 3.71 -2.52
C ALA A 181 17.95 4.95 -2.71
N SER A 182 17.83 5.64 -3.85
CA SER A 182 18.66 6.80 -4.19
C SER A 182 18.49 7.97 -3.22
N ARG A 183 17.26 8.22 -2.76
CA ARG A 183 16.95 9.27 -1.77
C ARG A 183 17.03 8.77 -0.33
N SER A 184 17.01 7.45 -0.14
CA SER A 184 17.08 6.84 1.18
C SER A 184 18.49 6.74 1.72
N ILE A 185 19.50 6.66 0.86
CA ILE A 185 20.90 6.60 1.28
C ILE A 185 21.48 8.01 1.35
N VAL A 186 21.91 8.42 2.55
CA VAL A 186 22.44 9.76 2.80
C VAL A 186 23.90 9.69 3.22
N VAL A 187 24.79 10.27 2.41
CA VAL A 187 26.21 10.40 2.74
C VAL A 187 26.39 11.48 3.80
N THR A 188 27.04 11.15 4.90
CA THR A 188 27.32 12.08 5.99
C THR A 188 28.59 12.90 5.72
N GLY A 189 28.71 14.07 6.34
CA GLY A 189 29.87 14.96 6.14
C GLY A 189 31.23 14.39 6.56
N ASN A 190 31.26 13.27 7.30
CA ASN A 190 32.46 12.51 7.64
C ASN A 190 32.70 11.29 6.73
N GLY A 191 31.92 11.14 5.65
CA GLY A 191 32.06 10.05 4.67
C GLY A 191 31.39 8.73 5.07
N GLY A 192 30.55 8.74 6.11
CA GLY A 192 29.68 7.62 6.46
C GLY A 192 28.40 7.63 5.63
N TYR A 193 27.59 6.58 5.79
CA TYR A 193 26.32 6.41 5.09
C TYR A 193 25.21 6.16 6.10
N ASN A 194 24.11 6.87 5.94
CA ASN A 194 22.91 6.70 6.76
C ASN A 194 21.77 6.19 5.90
N LEU A 195 20.93 5.34 6.48
CA LEU A 195 19.65 4.93 5.89
C LEU A 195 18.52 5.80 6.45
N LYS A 196 17.90 6.59 5.60
CA LYS A 196 16.70 7.39 5.90
C LYS A 196 15.62 7.06 4.87
N PRO A 197 14.84 5.98 5.06
CA PRO A 197 13.90 5.48 4.06
C PRO A 197 12.94 6.55 3.56
N VAL A 198 12.86 6.65 2.23
CA VAL A 198 11.88 7.45 1.49
C VAL A 198 10.98 6.45 0.79
N LEU A 199 9.77 6.33 1.31
CA LEU A 199 8.82 5.28 0.94
C LEU A 199 7.56 5.91 0.36
N LYS A 200 7.01 5.28 -0.66
CA LYS A 200 5.70 5.57 -1.23
C LYS A 200 4.88 4.30 -1.32
N THR A 201 3.58 4.46 -1.49
CA THR A 201 2.67 3.32 -1.66
C THR A 201 1.70 3.59 -2.81
N ALA A 202 1.39 2.55 -3.58
CA ALA A 202 0.38 2.62 -4.63
C ALA A 202 -0.50 1.35 -4.60
N ASN A 203 -1.71 1.45 -5.15
CA ASN A 203 -2.61 0.31 -5.31
C ASN A 203 -2.53 -0.18 -6.76
N LEU A 204 -1.85 -1.28 -7.01
CA LEU A 204 -1.67 -1.83 -8.35
C LEU A 204 -2.99 -2.27 -9.00
N THR A 205 -4.05 -2.51 -8.23
CA THR A 205 -5.39 -2.82 -8.79
C THR A 205 -6.02 -1.62 -9.53
N THR A 206 -5.64 -0.38 -9.15
CA THR A 206 -6.23 0.86 -9.70
C THR A 206 -5.20 1.81 -10.31
N SER A 207 -3.92 1.54 -10.10
CA SER A 207 -2.82 2.30 -10.68
C SER A 207 -2.49 1.79 -12.08
N GLY A 208 -2.02 2.69 -12.93
CA GLY A 208 -1.50 2.37 -14.24
C GLY A 208 0.01 2.11 -14.26
N SER A 209 0.52 1.81 -15.45
CA SER A 209 1.95 1.74 -15.72
C SER A 209 2.32 2.37 -17.05
N ILE A 210 3.58 2.81 -17.17
CA ILE A 210 4.16 3.31 -18.42
C ILE A 210 5.40 2.48 -18.72
N SER A 211 5.47 1.93 -19.92
CA SER A 211 6.59 1.11 -20.41
C SER A 211 7.03 1.51 -21.81
N GLY A 212 8.23 1.07 -22.18
CA GLY A 212 8.76 1.23 -23.53
C GLY A 212 10.20 0.74 -23.63
N THR A 213 10.81 0.97 -24.78
CA THR A 213 12.19 0.57 -25.07
C THR A 213 13.03 1.79 -25.40
N ILE A 214 14.24 1.88 -24.83
CA ILE A 214 15.20 2.97 -25.06
C ILE A 214 16.47 2.42 -25.71
N LEU A 215 16.87 3.04 -26.81
CA LEU A 215 18.06 2.70 -27.57
C LEU A 215 18.99 3.92 -27.70
N PRO A 216 20.30 3.72 -27.86
CA PRO A 216 21.00 2.43 -27.78
C PRO A 216 21.17 1.95 -26.32
N THR A 217 21.28 0.63 -26.12
CA THR A 217 21.26 0.01 -24.78
C THR A 217 22.48 0.36 -23.92
N ASP A 218 23.61 0.74 -24.54
CA ASP A 218 24.80 1.21 -23.83
C ASP A 218 24.65 2.62 -23.23
N ALA A 219 23.51 3.29 -23.46
CA ALA A 219 23.13 4.49 -22.73
C ALA A 219 22.70 4.19 -21.28
N ASN A 220 22.16 2.99 -21.03
CA ASN A 220 21.67 2.49 -19.74
C ASN A 220 21.03 3.57 -18.85
N PRO A 221 19.96 4.25 -19.32
CA PRO A 221 19.43 5.42 -18.63
C PRO A 221 18.58 5.08 -17.41
N TYR A 222 18.53 6.03 -16.49
CA TYR A 222 17.43 6.15 -15.53
C TYR A 222 16.23 6.81 -16.20
N VAL A 223 15.03 6.29 -15.95
CA VAL A 223 13.77 6.76 -16.51
C VAL A 223 12.87 7.23 -15.37
N TYR A 224 12.34 8.45 -15.47
CA TYR A 224 11.51 9.05 -14.43
C TYR A 224 10.17 9.50 -15.01
N ALA A 225 9.07 9.01 -14.45
CA ALA A 225 7.73 9.51 -14.69
C ALA A 225 7.40 10.61 -13.68
N ILE A 226 7.14 11.82 -14.17
CA ILE A 226 6.93 13.02 -13.35
C ILE A 226 5.54 13.58 -13.58
N ALA A 227 4.73 13.67 -12.52
CA ALA A 227 3.42 14.30 -12.51
C ALA A 227 3.37 15.38 -11.40
N GLY A 228 3.44 16.65 -11.78
CA GLY A 228 3.49 17.77 -10.84
C GLY A 228 4.72 17.71 -9.93
N THR A 229 4.53 17.42 -8.64
CA THR A 229 5.60 17.23 -7.65
C THR A 229 5.92 15.76 -7.39
N ASP A 230 5.14 14.84 -7.98
CA ASP A 230 5.36 13.42 -7.83
C ASP A 230 6.34 12.89 -8.88
N THR A 231 7.14 11.92 -8.49
CA THR A 231 8.18 11.31 -9.32
C THR A 231 8.34 9.86 -8.92
N SER A 232 8.14 8.98 -9.89
CA SER A 232 8.47 7.56 -9.82
C SER A 232 9.52 7.28 -10.88
N GLY A 233 10.40 6.32 -10.65
CA GLY A 233 11.47 6.04 -11.59
C GLY A 233 11.81 4.59 -11.67
N THR A 234 12.58 4.25 -12.70
CA THR A 234 13.13 2.93 -12.90
C THR A 234 14.45 2.99 -13.69
N GLN A 235 15.18 1.89 -13.77
CA GLN A 235 16.29 1.73 -14.68
C GLN A 235 15.92 0.72 -15.77
N VAL A 236 16.42 0.95 -16.99
CA VAL A 236 16.21 0.00 -18.09
C VAL A 236 16.90 -1.34 -17.80
N ASP A 237 16.43 -2.40 -18.44
CA ASP A 237 17.16 -3.67 -18.47
C ASP A 237 18.26 -3.72 -19.55
N GLU A 238 18.89 -4.89 -19.70
CA GLU A 238 19.95 -5.12 -20.70
C GLU A 238 19.51 -4.97 -22.16
N ASN A 239 18.20 -5.04 -22.42
CA ASN A 239 17.60 -4.84 -23.75
C ASN A 239 17.15 -3.40 -23.97
N GLY A 240 17.23 -2.55 -22.95
CA GLY A 240 16.74 -1.16 -22.98
C GLY A 240 15.27 -1.03 -22.61
N ASP A 241 14.61 -2.10 -22.17
CA ASP A 241 13.20 -2.09 -21.81
C ASP A 241 13.03 -1.50 -20.40
N PHE A 242 12.00 -0.66 -20.23
CA PHE A 242 11.62 -0.11 -18.94
C PHE A 242 10.11 -0.23 -18.68
N ARG A 243 9.74 -0.28 -17.41
CA ARG A 243 8.37 -0.22 -16.91
C ARG A 243 8.34 0.46 -15.56
N ILE A 244 7.49 1.47 -15.44
CA ILE A 244 7.19 2.18 -14.18
C ILE A 244 5.76 1.84 -13.79
N ILE A 245 5.58 1.20 -12.63
CA ILE A 245 4.27 0.76 -12.11
C ILE A 245 3.78 1.67 -10.98
N GLY A 246 2.52 1.52 -10.57
CA GLY A 246 1.98 2.24 -9.42
C GLY A 246 1.69 3.72 -9.71
N LEU A 247 1.52 4.08 -10.97
CA LEU A 247 1.22 5.46 -11.39
C LEU A 247 -0.27 5.74 -11.21
N SER A 248 -0.62 6.90 -10.64
CA SER A 248 -2.02 7.33 -10.53
C SER A 248 -2.49 7.97 -11.83
N ASN A 249 -3.81 8.11 -12.05
CA ASN A 249 -4.28 8.91 -13.19
C ASN A 249 -3.64 10.31 -13.20
N GLY A 250 -3.27 10.78 -14.38
CA GLY A 250 -2.65 12.08 -14.54
C GLY A 250 -1.92 12.25 -15.87
N THR A 251 -1.34 13.43 -16.03
CA THR A 251 -0.49 13.74 -17.19
C THR A 251 0.96 13.70 -16.76
N TYR A 252 1.74 12.86 -17.43
CA TYR A 252 3.13 12.58 -17.12
C TYR A 252 4.09 13.21 -18.12
N LYS A 253 5.24 13.60 -17.59
CA LYS A 253 6.47 13.83 -18.34
C LYS A 253 7.44 12.70 -18.03
N ILE A 254 7.96 12.04 -19.06
CA ILE A 254 9.00 11.02 -18.93
C ILE A 254 10.36 11.68 -19.16
N GLU A 255 11.19 11.78 -18.12
CA GLU A 255 12.60 12.19 -18.23
C GLU A 255 13.50 10.95 -18.36
N ILE A 256 14.41 10.98 -19.33
CA ILE A 256 15.35 9.90 -19.60
C ILE A 256 16.75 10.46 -19.42
N LYS A 257 17.50 9.88 -18.47
CA LYS A 257 18.84 10.35 -18.06
C LYS A 257 19.86 9.25 -18.26
N PRO A 258 20.62 9.28 -19.37
CA PRO A 258 21.68 8.31 -19.64
C PRO A 258 22.73 8.29 -18.52
N THR A 259 23.18 7.09 -18.14
CA THR A 259 24.35 6.96 -17.25
C THR A 259 25.67 7.12 -18.01
N ASN A 260 25.63 6.96 -19.34
CA ASN A 260 26.74 7.18 -20.23
C ASN A 260 26.70 8.61 -20.82
N GLU A 261 27.71 9.42 -20.48
CA GLU A 261 27.84 10.82 -20.91
C GLU A 261 27.93 11.00 -22.44
N ALA A 262 28.12 9.92 -23.20
CA ALA A 262 28.08 9.95 -24.67
C ALA A 262 26.68 10.21 -25.25
N TYR A 263 25.62 10.22 -24.43
CA TYR A 263 24.24 10.45 -24.85
C TYR A 263 23.62 11.63 -24.09
N ASN A 264 22.75 12.38 -24.77
CA ASN A 264 22.02 13.50 -24.15
C ASN A 264 20.77 13.01 -23.41
N ASP A 265 20.39 13.75 -22.37
CA ASP A 265 19.08 13.62 -21.74
C ASP A 265 17.96 13.79 -22.78
N SER A 266 16.87 13.02 -22.62
CA SER A 266 15.67 13.12 -23.44
C SER A 266 14.43 13.31 -22.58
N THR A 267 13.35 13.80 -23.17
CA THR A 267 12.10 14.04 -22.46
C THR A 267 10.92 13.84 -23.39
N ILE A 268 9.91 13.11 -22.90
CA ILE A 268 8.61 12.94 -23.54
C ILE A 268 7.56 13.60 -22.65
N THR A 269 6.70 14.44 -23.22
CA THR A 269 5.66 15.16 -22.46
C THR A 269 4.27 14.68 -22.85
N ASP A 270 3.29 15.11 -22.05
CA ASP A 270 1.87 15.00 -22.38
C ASP A 270 1.39 13.55 -22.53
N ILE A 271 1.97 12.64 -21.73
CA ILE A 271 1.48 11.26 -21.59
C ILE A 271 0.28 11.28 -20.64
N GLU A 272 -0.92 11.19 -21.17
CA GLU A 272 -2.15 11.07 -20.38
C GLU A 272 -2.36 9.62 -19.97
N LEU A 273 -2.45 9.36 -18.66
CA LEU A 273 -2.67 8.05 -18.07
C LEU A 273 -3.99 8.03 -17.31
N GLU A 274 -4.88 7.09 -17.63
CA GLU A 274 -6.11 6.82 -16.89
C GLU A 274 -5.90 5.79 -15.76
N ASP A 275 -6.82 5.73 -14.79
CA ASP A 275 -6.73 4.77 -13.68
C ASP A 275 -6.76 3.32 -14.20
N GLY A 276 -5.79 2.52 -13.78
CA GLY A 276 -5.63 1.13 -14.19
C GLY A 276 -5.16 0.93 -15.63
N GLU A 277 -4.76 2.00 -16.34
CA GLU A 277 -4.26 1.91 -17.71
C GLU A 277 -2.78 1.49 -17.77
N ASP A 278 -2.44 0.60 -18.69
CA ASP A 278 -1.05 0.28 -19.02
C ASP A 278 -0.73 0.91 -20.39
N ILE A 279 0.19 1.88 -20.41
CA ILE A 279 0.67 2.54 -21.63
C ILE A 279 2.01 1.94 -22.03
N GLU A 280 2.06 1.37 -23.23
CA GLU A 280 3.31 1.01 -23.91
C GLU A 280 3.61 2.05 -24.98
N LEU A 281 4.78 2.69 -24.89
CA LEU A 281 5.22 3.67 -25.88
C LEU A 281 5.57 2.94 -27.19
N GLU A 282 4.79 3.23 -28.24
CA GLU A 282 4.79 2.44 -29.49
C GLU A 282 6.09 2.47 -30.31
N GLU A 283 6.92 3.51 -30.15
CA GLU A 283 8.18 3.65 -30.88
C GLU A 283 9.37 3.60 -29.93
N ASP A 284 10.41 2.87 -30.33
CA ASP A 284 11.70 2.85 -29.64
C ASP A 284 12.23 4.27 -29.47
N ILE A 285 12.54 4.64 -28.24
CA ILE A 285 13.07 5.96 -27.92
C ILE A 285 14.55 5.95 -28.24
N THR A 286 14.95 6.64 -29.31
CA THR A 286 16.36 6.74 -29.69
C THR A 286 17.00 7.97 -29.06
N LEU A 287 18.06 7.76 -28.29
CA LEU A 287 18.86 8.81 -27.66
C LEU A 287 19.91 9.35 -28.62
N GLU A 288 20.03 10.68 -28.64
CA GLU A 288 21.00 11.40 -29.46
C GLU A 288 22.36 11.45 -28.78
N ALA A 289 23.43 11.29 -29.57
CA ALA A 289 24.81 11.38 -29.07
C ALA A 289 25.15 12.80 -28.59
N SER A 290 25.89 12.88 -27.48
CA SER A 290 26.49 14.11 -26.95
C SER A 290 27.55 14.63 -27.92
N SER A 291 27.48 15.93 -28.24
CA SER A 291 28.39 16.62 -29.17
C SER A 291 29.70 17.08 -28.54
#